data_AF-A0A382K3M9-F1
#
_entry.id   AF-A0A382K3M9-F1
#
_cell.length_a   1.000
_cell.length_b   1.000
_cell.length_c   1.000
_cell.angle_alpha   90.00
_cell.angle_beta   90.00
_cell.angle_gamma   90.00
#
_symmetry.space_group_name_H-M   'P 1'
#
loop_
_entity.id
_entity.type
_entity.pdbx_description
1 polymer ?
#
loop_
_entity_poly.entity_id
_entity_poly.type
_entity_poly.pdbx_seq_one_letter_code
_entity_poly.pdbx_strand_id
1 'polypeptide(L)'
;VKNRSLRWQLKTVLVSLFIIGVYPPSTLHGQLCREGPVSSISVVSKPVFDVGPGSEEGVDPPSKFLRFGNWLHAETKETFIRKQLLFKEGDCHSQFLLAESERRLRELDFLALANVRSSNEPDGTKRVLVETQDRFTLQISLGISLEEGFEFTGGSIAEKNLFGQG
;
A
#
# COMPACT_ATOMS: atom_id res chain seq x y z
N VAL A 1 -79.53 -12.72 -35.17
CA VAL A 1 -78.29 -12.05 -35.60
C VAL A 1 -77.88 -11.01 -34.56
N LYS A 2 -76.69 -11.22 -33.96
CA LYS A 2 -75.72 -10.26 -33.38
C LYS A 2 -76.24 -9.20 -32.38
N ASN A 3 -76.25 -9.47 -31.08
CA ASN A 3 -75.16 -9.53 -30.08
C ASN A 3 -74.92 -8.17 -29.40
N ARG A 4 -75.32 -8.12 -28.12
CA ARG A 4 -75.26 -6.97 -27.21
C ARG A 4 -73.91 -6.96 -26.50
N SER A 5 -73.29 -5.79 -26.45
CA SER A 5 -72.68 -5.16 -25.28
C SER A 5 -71.88 -6.02 -24.29
N LEU A 6 -70.63 -5.64 -23.98
CA LEU A 6 -70.27 -4.99 -22.70
C LEU A 6 -68.75 -4.89 -22.55
N ARG A 7 -68.31 -3.66 -22.25
CA ARG A 7 -67.36 -3.28 -21.19
C ARG A 7 -66.09 -4.14 -21.04
N TRP A 8 -65.01 -3.63 -21.63
CA TRP A 8 -63.63 -4.00 -21.32
C TRP A 8 -63.32 -3.61 -19.86
N GLN A 9 -63.09 -4.62 -19.02
CA GLN A 9 -62.63 -4.46 -17.64
C GLN A 9 -61.17 -4.04 -17.64
N LEU A 10 -60.88 -2.93 -16.94
CA LEU A 10 -59.53 -2.51 -16.57
C LEU A 10 -58.83 -3.65 -15.83
N LYS A 11 -57.61 -3.99 -16.25
CA LYS A 11 -56.67 -4.74 -15.41
C LYS A 11 -55.55 -3.79 -15.01
N THR A 12 -55.69 -3.21 -13.83
CA THR A 12 -54.62 -2.54 -13.09
C THR A 12 -53.53 -3.58 -12.78
N VAL A 13 -52.35 -3.40 -13.36
CA VAL A 13 -51.15 -4.19 -13.02
C VAL A 13 -50.49 -3.48 -11.83
N LEU A 14 -50.58 -4.07 -10.64
CA LEU A 14 -49.78 -3.65 -9.48
C LEU A 14 -48.32 -4.04 -9.75
N VAL A 15 -47.46 -3.05 -10.01
CA VAL A 15 -46.01 -3.23 -9.99
C VAL A 15 -45.57 -3.17 -8.52
N SER A 16 -45.28 -4.33 -7.95
CA SER A 16 -44.63 -4.42 -6.64
C SER A 16 -43.18 -3.96 -6.78
N LEU A 17 -42.85 -2.81 -6.22
CA LEU A 17 -41.47 -2.37 -6.05
C LEU A 17 -40.83 -3.27 -5.00
N PHE A 18 -40.11 -4.31 -5.44
CA PHE A 18 -39.18 -5.01 -4.58
C PHE A 18 -38.02 -4.04 -4.33
N ILE A 19 -38.02 -3.37 -3.17
CA ILE A 19 -36.83 -2.70 -2.68
C ILE A 19 -35.84 -3.82 -2.39
N ILE A 20 -34.97 -4.11 -3.37
CA ILE A 20 -33.74 -4.84 -3.12
C ILE A 20 -32.94 -3.89 -2.25
N GLY A 21 -33.03 -4.10 -0.93
CA GLY A 21 -32.12 -3.48 -0.01
C GLY A 21 -30.71 -3.81 -0.49
N VAL A 22 -29.98 -2.78 -0.94
CA VAL A 22 -28.55 -2.88 -1.16
C VAL A 22 -27.94 -2.93 0.24
N TYR A 23 -27.95 -4.12 0.82
CA TYR A 23 -27.14 -4.39 1.99
C TYR A 23 -25.70 -4.28 1.53
N PRO A 24 -24.85 -3.45 2.17
CA PRO A 24 -23.43 -3.51 1.91
C PRO A 24 -22.97 -4.95 2.16
N PRO A 25 -22.15 -5.55 1.28
CA PRO A 25 -21.65 -6.92 1.45
C PRO A 25 -20.59 -6.94 2.55
N SER A 26 -21.01 -6.79 3.80
CA SER A 26 -20.08 -6.64 4.92
C SER A 26 -20.47 -7.43 6.15
N THR A 27 -21.15 -8.57 6.03
CA THR A 27 -21.38 -9.46 7.19
C THR A 27 -21.67 -10.90 6.76
N LEU A 28 -20.70 -11.56 6.12
CA LEU A 28 -20.71 -13.03 6.09
C LEU A 28 -19.30 -13.61 6.23
N HIS A 29 -18.65 -13.33 7.36
CA HIS A 29 -17.59 -14.20 7.85
C HIS A 29 -17.89 -14.53 9.31
N GLY A 30 -18.75 -15.53 9.50
CA GLY A 30 -18.83 -16.29 10.75
C GLY A 30 -17.58 -17.16 10.94
N GLN A 31 -16.40 -16.58 10.77
CA GLN A 31 -15.17 -17.24 11.15
C GLN A 31 -14.91 -16.85 12.60
N LEU A 32 -15.01 -17.82 13.51
CA LEU A 32 -14.64 -17.67 14.91
C LEU A 32 -13.12 -17.49 14.97
N CYS A 33 -12.63 -16.30 14.67
CA CYS A 33 -11.23 -15.95 14.81
C CYS A 33 -10.89 -15.93 16.30
N ARG A 34 -10.16 -16.94 16.78
CA ARG A 34 -9.77 -17.06 18.21
C ARG A 34 -9.00 -15.84 18.71
N GLU A 35 -8.15 -15.26 17.86
CA GLU A 35 -7.38 -14.06 18.18
C GLU A 35 -8.06 -12.76 17.72
N GLY A 36 -9.25 -12.84 17.12
CA GLY A 36 -9.94 -11.70 16.49
C GLY A 36 -9.52 -11.50 15.03
N PRO A 37 -10.37 -10.82 14.23
CA PRO A 37 -10.04 -10.45 12.86
C PRO A 37 -9.09 -9.24 12.81
N VAL A 38 -8.38 -9.09 11.70
CA VAL A 38 -7.61 -7.89 11.39
C VAL A 38 -8.58 -6.75 11.02
N SER A 39 -8.64 -5.70 11.83
CA SER A 39 -9.56 -4.57 11.58
C SER A 39 -8.97 -3.52 10.65
N SER A 40 -7.66 -3.26 10.73
CA SER A 40 -6.99 -2.33 9.82
C SER A 40 -5.51 -2.63 9.63
N ILE A 41 -4.99 -2.24 8.46
CA ILE A 41 -3.57 -2.32 8.12
C ILE A 41 -3.05 -0.93 7.75
N SER A 42 -2.16 -0.38 8.58
CA SER A 42 -1.47 0.88 8.31
C SER A 42 -0.04 0.61 7.84
N VAL A 43 0.37 1.22 6.73
CA VAL A 43 1.77 1.18 6.28
C VAL A 43 2.42 2.54 6.51
N VAL A 44 3.57 2.55 7.15
CA VAL A 44 4.36 3.76 7.43
C VAL A 44 5.74 3.59 6.83
N SER A 45 6.10 4.48 5.90
CA SER A 45 7.44 4.55 5.32
C SER A 45 8.29 5.56 6.09
N LYS A 46 9.48 5.14 6.51
CA LYS A 46 10.50 5.99 7.12
C LYS A 46 11.35 6.66 6.05
N PRO A 47 11.84 7.88 6.29
CA PRO A 47 12.77 8.52 5.37
C PRO A 47 14.07 7.72 5.27
N VAL A 48 14.73 7.78 4.12
CA VAL A 48 16.01 7.10 3.90
C VAL A 48 17.12 7.74 4.75
N PHE A 49 17.17 9.07 4.75
CA PHE A 49 18.07 9.85 5.59
C PHE A 49 17.31 10.50 6.74
N ASP A 50 17.74 10.26 7.98
CA ASP A 50 17.13 10.86 9.16
C ASP A 50 17.58 12.33 9.31
N VAL A 51 16.61 13.23 9.23
CA VAL A 51 16.81 14.69 9.26
C VAL A 51 15.82 15.36 10.24
N GLY A 52 15.57 14.71 11.38
CA GLY A 52 14.70 15.21 12.44
C GLY A 52 15.30 16.34 13.31
N PRO A 53 14.49 17.01 14.15
CA PRO A 53 14.98 17.97 15.14
C PRO A 53 15.91 17.26 16.13
N GLY A 54 17.21 17.57 16.06
CA GLY A 54 18.27 16.85 16.79
C GLY A 54 19.30 16.17 15.88
N SER A 55 19.12 16.17 14.56
CA SER A 55 20.21 15.84 13.63
C SER A 55 21.37 16.82 13.86
N GLU A 56 22.56 16.32 14.18
CA GLU A 56 23.68 17.15 14.61
C GLU A 56 23.99 18.27 13.60
N GLU A 57 24.12 19.50 14.09
CA GLU A 57 24.71 20.58 13.30
C GLU A 57 26.18 20.22 13.05
N GLY A 58 26.54 19.88 11.81
CA GLY A 58 27.89 19.46 11.43
C GLY A 58 28.00 18.10 10.73
N VAL A 59 26.89 17.42 10.44
CA VAL A 59 26.91 16.18 9.62
C VAL A 59 27.36 16.51 8.19
N ASP A 60 28.35 15.75 7.70
CA ASP A 60 28.76 15.72 6.29
C ASP A 60 28.16 14.46 5.64
N PRO A 61 27.21 14.58 4.69
CA PRO A 61 26.79 15.82 4.02
C PRO A 61 25.75 16.65 4.81
N PRO A 62 25.66 17.97 4.56
CA PRO A 62 24.75 18.87 5.29
C PRO A 62 23.30 18.41 5.25
N SER A 63 22.51 18.71 6.30
CA SER A 63 21.10 18.28 6.40
C SER A 63 20.23 18.73 5.22
N LYS A 64 20.55 19.86 4.56
CA LYS A 64 19.89 20.31 3.33
C LYS A 64 20.10 19.33 2.15
N PHE A 65 21.30 18.77 2.04
CA PHE A 65 21.64 17.78 1.02
C PHE A 65 20.92 16.45 1.29
N LEU A 66 20.90 15.99 2.55
CA LEU A 66 20.15 14.79 2.94
C LEU A 66 18.64 14.92 2.66
N ARG A 67 18.05 16.10 2.94
CA ARG A 67 16.66 16.41 2.56
C ARG A 67 16.43 16.36 1.05
N PHE A 68 17.38 16.88 0.26
CA PHE A 68 17.30 16.81 -1.20
C PHE A 68 17.41 15.35 -1.70
N GLY A 69 18.27 14.54 -1.08
CA GLY A 69 18.31 13.09 -1.32
C GLY A 69 16.95 12.44 -1.05
N ASN A 70 16.33 12.69 0.10
CA ASN A 70 14.98 12.18 0.39
C ASN A 70 13.92 12.66 -0.63
N TRP A 71 14.08 13.85 -1.22
CA TRP A 71 13.18 14.36 -2.27
C TRP A 71 13.37 13.65 -3.61
N LEU A 72 14.62 13.29 -3.97
CA LEU A 72 14.93 12.51 -5.17
C LEU A 72 14.55 11.03 -5.04
N HIS A 73 14.41 10.54 -3.81
CA HIS A 73 14.10 9.14 -3.53
C HIS A 73 12.73 8.73 -4.06
N ALA A 74 12.67 7.57 -4.73
CA ALA A 74 11.42 6.95 -5.14
C ALA A 74 10.80 6.18 -3.96
N GLU A 75 9.78 6.77 -3.33
CA GLU A 75 9.06 6.14 -2.23
C GLU A 75 8.23 4.93 -2.71
N THR A 76 8.40 3.79 -2.05
CA THR A 76 7.60 2.58 -2.33
C THR A 76 6.12 2.84 -2.06
N LYS A 77 5.27 2.54 -3.04
CA LYS A 77 3.83 2.71 -2.88
C LYS A 77 3.27 1.76 -1.84
N GLU A 78 2.43 2.29 -0.95
CA GLU A 78 1.71 1.50 0.04
C GLU A 78 0.92 0.34 -0.61
N THR A 79 0.34 0.55 -1.80
CA THR A 79 -0.38 -0.50 -2.54
C THR A 79 0.51 -1.65 -2.96
N PHE A 80 1.79 -1.40 -3.23
CA PHE A 80 2.77 -2.44 -3.51
C PHE A 80 3.05 -3.24 -2.22
N ILE A 81 3.36 -2.55 -1.11
CA ILE A 81 3.62 -3.20 0.18
C ILE A 81 2.45 -4.09 0.61
N ARG A 82 1.21 -3.59 0.51
CA ARG A 82 0.01 -4.37 0.84
C ARG A 82 -0.14 -5.64 0.01
N LYS A 83 0.26 -5.65 -1.27
CA LYS A 83 0.21 -6.85 -2.13
C LYS A 83 1.20 -7.93 -1.70
N GLN A 84 2.24 -7.57 -0.96
CA GLN A 84 3.21 -8.53 -0.44
C GLN A 84 2.70 -9.22 0.83
N LEU A 85 1.74 -8.64 1.55
CA LEU A 85 1.18 -9.24 2.76
C LEU A 85 0.37 -10.50 2.43
N LEU A 86 0.46 -11.50 3.30
CA LEU A 86 -0.23 -12.79 3.18
C LEU A 86 -1.62 -12.79 3.82
N PHE A 87 -2.11 -11.63 4.22
CA PHE A 87 -3.40 -11.41 4.87
C PHE A 87 -3.94 -10.04 4.46
N LYS A 88 -5.24 -9.85 4.66
CA LYS A 88 -5.95 -8.59 4.43
C LYS A 88 -6.86 -8.25 5.61
N GLU A 89 -7.39 -7.03 5.58
CA GLU A 89 -8.43 -6.61 6.52
C GLU A 89 -9.64 -7.55 6.44
N GLY A 90 -10.16 -7.94 7.60
CA GLY A 90 -11.23 -8.93 7.76
C GLY A 90 -10.75 -10.38 7.94
N ASP A 91 -9.51 -10.72 7.59
CA ASP A 91 -8.98 -12.07 7.82
C ASP A 91 -8.74 -12.34 9.32
N CYS A 92 -8.75 -13.61 9.72
CA CYS A 92 -8.35 -13.95 11.08
C CYS A 92 -6.87 -13.64 11.32
N HIS A 93 -6.58 -12.99 12.45
CA HIS A 93 -5.22 -12.72 12.85
C HIS A 93 -4.42 -14.02 13.02
N SER A 94 -3.21 -14.03 12.46
CA SER A 94 -2.27 -15.14 12.54
C SER A 94 -0.85 -14.60 12.68
N GLN A 95 -0.20 -14.90 13.81
CA GLN A 95 1.19 -14.52 14.05
C GLN A 95 2.13 -15.12 12.99
N PHE A 96 1.83 -16.32 12.50
CA PHE A 96 2.59 -16.95 11.43
C PHE A 96 2.52 -16.15 10.12
N LEU A 97 1.33 -15.71 9.71
CA LEU A 97 1.17 -14.92 8.48
C LEU A 97 1.82 -13.53 8.60
N LEU A 98 1.81 -12.92 9.79
CA LEU A 98 2.53 -11.67 10.04
C LEU A 98 4.04 -11.86 9.86
N ALA A 99 4.61 -12.86 10.52
CA ALA A 99 6.05 -13.16 10.45
C ALA A 99 6.49 -13.51 9.02
N GLU A 100 5.70 -14.29 8.30
CA GLU A 100 6.02 -14.67 6.92
C GLU A 100 5.87 -13.49 5.95
N SER A 101 4.90 -12.59 6.18
CA SER A 101 4.79 -11.34 5.42
C SER A 101 5.99 -10.42 5.67
N GLU A 102 6.44 -10.30 6.93
CA GLU A 102 7.65 -9.56 7.27
C GLU A 102 8.88 -10.15 6.58
N ARG A 103 9.03 -11.49 6.61
CA ARG A 103 10.12 -12.20 5.92
C ARG A 103 10.13 -11.89 4.44
N ARG A 104 8.98 -11.99 3.76
CA ARG A 104 8.84 -11.65 2.33
C ARG A 104 9.20 -10.20 2.04
N LEU A 105 8.75 -9.26 2.88
CA LEU A 105 9.10 -7.84 2.70
C LEU A 105 10.61 -7.63 2.84
N ARG A 106 11.28 -8.33 3.76
CA ARG A 106 12.75 -8.25 3.93
C ARG A 106 13.55 -8.84 2.77
N GLU A 107 12.94 -9.65 1.90
CA GLU A 107 13.57 -10.17 0.67
C GLU A 107 13.57 -9.13 -0.47
N LEU A 108 12.87 -8.00 -0.30
CA LEU A 108 12.87 -6.94 -1.30
C LEU A 108 14.17 -6.12 -1.19
N ASP A 109 15.04 -6.24 -2.19
CA ASP A 109 16.37 -5.62 -2.19
C ASP A 109 16.38 -4.09 -2.05
N PHE A 110 15.29 -3.41 -2.42
CA PHE A 110 15.13 -1.97 -2.29
C PHE A 110 14.63 -1.53 -0.91
N LEU A 111 14.26 -2.46 -0.02
CA LEU A 111 13.96 -2.15 1.38
C LEU A 111 15.22 -2.31 2.25
N ALA A 112 15.50 -1.29 3.05
CA ALA A 112 16.53 -1.33 4.08
C ALA A 112 16.02 -2.06 5.33
N LEU A 113 14.73 -1.87 5.65
CA LEU A 113 14.06 -2.42 6.81
C LEU A 113 12.58 -2.67 6.50
N ALA A 114 12.06 -3.75 7.08
CA ALA A 114 10.64 -4.05 7.14
C ALA A 114 10.31 -4.71 8.49
N ASN A 115 9.26 -4.22 9.14
CA ASN A 115 8.70 -4.74 10.38
C ASN A 115 7.17 -4.80 10.30
N VAL A 116 6.58 -5.89 10.76
CA VAL A 116 5.13 -6.08 10.80
C VAL A 116 4.73 -6.38 12.25
N ARG A 117 3.93 -5.51 12.85
CA ARG A 117 3.49 -5.63 14.25
C ARG A 117 1.98 -5.54 14.34
N SER A 118 1.40 -6.22 15.32
CA SER A 118 -0.03 -6.11 15.63
C SER A 118 -0.28 -5.64 17.06
N SER A 119 -1.41 -4.96 17.26
CA SER A 119 -1.91 -4.52 18.56
C SER A 119 -3.37 -4.90 18.74
N ASN A 120 -3.78 -5.13 19.99
CA ASN A 120 -5.18 -5.39 20.33
C ASN A 120 -5.98 -4.08 20.33
N GLU A 121 -7.20 -4.15 19.80
CA GLU A 121 -8.20 -3.10 19.96
C GLU A 121 -9.22 -3.46 21.07
N PRO A 122 -9.92 -2.48 21.66
CA PRO A 122 -10.90 -2.72 22.72
C PRO A 122 -12.07 -3.63 22.32
N ASP A 123 -12.39 -3.70 21.03
CA ASP A 123 -13.46 -4.54 20.47
C ASP A 123 -13.03 -5.99 20.20
N GLY A 124 -11.78 -6.35 20.55
CA GLY A 124 -11.21 -7.68 20.34
C GLY A 124 -10.64 -7.89 18.94
N THR A 125 -10.66 -6.88 18.06
CA THR A 125 -10.00 -6.93 16.76
C THR A 125 -8.50 -6.61 16.86
N LYS A 126 -7.77 -6.77 15.75
CA LYS A 126 -6.34 -6.56 15.66
C LYS A 126 -6.02 -5.46 14.65
N ARG A 127 -5.34 -4.41 15.09
CA ARG A 127 -4.70 -3.43 14.20
C ARG A 127 -3.31 -3.91 13.83
N VAL A 128 -2.93 -3.79 12.56
CA VAL A 128 -1.59 -4.13 12.07
C VAL A 128 -0.88 -2.88 11.58
N LEU A 129 0.37 -2.71 12.02
CA LEU A 129 1.30 -1.69 11.55
C LEU A 129 2.44 -2.34 10.77
N VAL A 130 2.60 -1.92 9.53
CA VAL A 130 3.74 -2.27 8.68
C VAL A 130 4.65 -1.06 8.59
N GLU A 131 5.87 -1.19 9.10
CA GLU A 131 6.88 -0.15 9.04
C GLU A 131 7.96 -0.54 8.03
N THR A 132 8.23 0.32 7.06
CA THR A 132 9.27 0.11 6.05
C THR A 132 10.26 1.27 6.06
N GLN A 133 11.47 1.00 5.60
CA GLN A 133 12.44 2.03 5.24
C GLN A 133 13.06 1.60 3.91
N ASP A 134 12.99 2.46 2.91
CA ASP A 134 13.58 2.19 1.60
C ASP A 134 15.10 2.42 1.63
N ARG A 135 15.83 1.79 0.71
CA ARG A 135 17.21 2.15 0.37
C ARG A 135 17.21 3.26 -0.67
N PHE A 136 18.19 4.14 -0.60
CA PHE A 136 18.46 5.06 -1.70
C PHE A 136 19.11 4.27 -2.85
N THR A 137 18.45 4.18 -4.01
CA THR A 137 18.97 3.38 -5.14
C THR A 137 19.19 4.12 -6.45
N LEU A 138 18.91 5.42 -6.49
CA LEU A 138 19.16 6.26 -7.66
C LEU A 138 20.67 6.35 -7.94
N GLN A 139 21.05 5.93 -9.14
CA GLN A 139 22.42 6.01 -9.66
C GLN A 139 22.44 6.87 -10.92
N ILE A 140 23.34 7.85 -10.96
CA ILE A 140 23.56 8.73 -12.11
C ILE A 140 25.03 8.61 -12.50
N SER A 141 25.30 8.37 -13.78
CA SER A 141 26.65 8.27 -14.33
C SER A 141 26.82 9.21 -15.52
N LEU A 142 27.98 9.86 -15.61
CA LEU A 142 28.36 10.77 -16.68
C LEU A 142 29.75 10.36 -17.19
N GLY A 143 29.89 10.23 -18.50
CA GLY A 143 31.15 9.93 -19.18
C GLY A 143 31.74 11.20 -19.79
N ILE A 144 33.01 11.47 -19.50
CA ILE A 144 33.77 12.59 -20.05
C ILE A 144 35.15 12.06 -20.47
N SER A 145 35.60 12.39 -21.68
CA SER A 145 36.94 12.13 -22.19
C SER A 145 37.74 13.43 -22.28
N LEU A 146 39.06 13.34 -22.09
CA LEU A 146 40.03 14.44 -22.13
C LEU A 146 41.20 14.18 -23.10
N GLU A 147 41.24 13.02 -23.77
CA GLU A 147 42.39 12.60 -24.60
C GLU A 147 42.57 13.46 -25.86
N GLU A 148 41.48 13.91 -26.48
CA GLU A 148 41.50 14.78 -27.68
C GLU A 148 40.89 16.17 -27.42
N GLY A 149 40.70 16.52 -26.14
CA GLY A 149 39.93 17.69 -25.70
C GLY A 149 38.78 17.29 -24.79
N PHE A 150 38.02 18.27 -24.28
CA PHE A 150 36.83 18.00 -23.47
C PHE A 150 35.72 17.42 -24.36
N GLU A 151 35.44 16.14 -24.21
CA GLU A 151 34.36 15.45 -24.92
C GLU A 151 33.41 14.78 -23.93
N PHE A 152 32.11 15.03 -24.08
CA PHE A 152 31.07 14.31 -23.34
C PHE A 152 30.76 12.99 -24.05
N THR A 153 31.01 11.86 -23.40
CA THR A 153 30.86 10.52 -24.01
C THR A 153 29.52 9.85 -23.71
N GLY A 154 28.73 10.40 -22.77
CA GLY A 154 27.36 9.94 -22.51
C GLY A 154 26.95 10.01 -21.04
N GLY A 155 25.77 9.50 -20.73
CA GLY A 155 25.30 9.38 -19.36
C GLY A 155 24.22 8.31 -19.20
N SER A 156 24.06 7.80 -17.98
CA SER A 156 23.06 6.78 -17.64
C SER A 156 22.42 7.07 -16.29
N ILE A 157 21.16 6.68 -16.13
CA ILE A 157 20.43 6.72 -14.87
C ILE A 157 19.88 5.33 -14.61
N ALA A 158 20.06 4.82 -13.39
CA ALA A 158 19.50 3.55 -12.94
C ALA A 158 18.80 3.74 -11.58
N GLU A 159 17.67 3.06 -11.39
CA GLU A 159 16.87 3.08 -10.16
C GLU A 159 16.32 1.67 -9.96
N LYS A 160 16.44 1.10 -8.74
CA LYS A 160 15.93 -0.24 -8.44
C LYS A 160 14.43 -0.24 -8.11
N ASN A 161 13.90 0.82 -7.50
CA ASN A 161 12.48 0.92 -7.15
C ASN A 161 11.74 1.84 -8.12
N LEU A 162 11.65 1.43 -9.39
CA LEU A 162 11.18 2.30 -10.48
C LEU A 162 9.73 2.80 -10.19
N PHE A 163 9.60 4.10 -9.94
CA PHE A 163 8.32 4.75 -9.58
C PHE A 163 7.61 4.15 -8.35
N GLY A 164 8.34 3.54 -7.42
CA GLY A 164 7.78 2.98 -6.20
C GLY A 164 6.95 1.71 -6.41
N GLN A 165 7.18 0.97 -7.49
CA GLN A 165 6.42 -0.23 -7.86
C GLN A 165 7.16 -1.54 -7.59
N GLY A 166 8.34 -1.46 -6.95
CA GLY A 166 9.27 -2.57 -6.77
C GLY A 166 10.16 -2.84 -7.96
#